data_AF-A0A448XBV7-F1
#
_entry.id   AF-A0A448XBV7-F1
#
_cell.length_a   1.000
_cell.length_b   1.000
_cell.length_c   1.000
_cell.angle_alpha   90.00
_cell.angle_beta   90.00
_cell.angle_gamma   90.00
#
_symmetry.space_group_name_H-M   'P 1'
#
loop_
_entity.id
_entity.type
_entity.pdbx_description
1 polymer ?
#
loop_
_entity_poly.entity_id
_entity_poly.type
_entity_poly.pdbx_seq_one_letter_code
_entity_poly.pdbx_strand_id
1 'polypeptide(L)' 'MLDINDCPPEFEMTSYNFTIIEDFGRNFSGPRIVGRVLATDNDLGINGTVNYRILSINHPFEVGDSK' A
#
# COMPACT_ATOMS: atom_id res chain seq x y z
N MET A 1 7.05 22.45 -20.66
CA MET A 1 5.76 21.77 -20.81
C MET A 1 5.19 21.60 -19.42
N LEU A 2 3.88 21.80 -19.23
CA LEU A 2 3.22 21.60 -17.94
C LEU A 2 2.90 20.11 -17.81
N ASP A 3 3.18 19.54 -16.65
CA ASP A 3 2.80 18.18 -16.30
C ASP A 3 1.28 18.09 -16.09
N ILE A 4 0.62 17.17 -16.81
CA ILE A 4 -0.81 16.87 -16.70
C ILE A 4 -0.95 15.46 -16.15
N ASN A 5 -1.98 15.18 -15.36
CA ASN A 5 -2.18 13.85 -14.81
C ASN A 5 -2.74 12.92 -15.91
N ASP A 6 -1.86 12.17 -16.56
CA ASP A 6 -2.21 11.28 -17.67
C ASP A 6 -1.56 9.89 -17.61
N CYS A 7 -0.71 9.62 -16.62
CA CYS A 7 -0.23 8.29 -16.30
C CYS A 7 -1.02 7.71 -15.11
N PRO A 8 -1.76 6.59 -15.25
CA PRO A 8 -2.39 5.97 -14.09
C PRO A 8 -1.34 5.25 -13.21
N PRO A 9 -1.53 5.17 -11.88
CA PRO A 9 -0.69 4.35 -11.03
C PRO A 9 -0.76 2.87 -11.40
N GLU A 10 0.40 2.22 -11.55
CA GLU A 10 0.50 0.79 -11.86
C GLU A 10 1.19 0.03 -10.73
N PHE A 11 0.57 -1.04 -10.24
CA PHE A 11 1.21 -1.94 -9.27
C PHE A 11 2.36 -2.72 -9.91
N GLU A 12 3.47 -2.88 -9.18
CA GLU A 12 4.63 -3.67 -9.63
C GLU A 12 4.29 -5.16 -9.82
N MET A 13 3.30 -5.66 -9.07
CA MET A 13 2.84 -7.05 -9.16
C MET A 13 1.33 -7.11 -9.32
N THR A 14 0.86 -8.08 -10.12
CA THR A 14 -0.57 -8.34 -10.33
C THR A 14 -1.23 -8.99 -9.12
N SER A 15 -0.45 -9.60 -8.22
CA SER A 15 -0.90 -10.18 -6.97
C SER A 15 0.18 -10.14 -5.91
N TYR A 16 -0.18 -9.80 -4.67
CA TYR A 16 0.72 -9.82 -3.52
C TYR A 16 0.23 -10.89 -2.54
N ASN A 17 1.12 -11.78 -2.13
CA ASN A 17 0.86 -12.77 -1.10
C ASN A 17 1.81 -12.55 0.08
N PHE A 18 1.25 -12.40 1.27
CA PHE A 18 2.01 -12.23 2.49
C PHE A 18 1.71 -13.37 3.45
N THR A 19 2.74 -13.87 4.14
CA THR A 19 2.59 -14.86 5.18
C THR A 19 3.09 -14.26 6.48
N ILE A 20 2.27 -14.31 7.51
CA ILE A 20 2.61 -13.84 8.85
C ILE A 20 2.42 -14.99 9.84
N ILE A 21 3.33 -15.09 10.80
CA ILE A 21 3.14 -15.95 11.96
C ILE A 21 2.01 -15.34 12.81
N GLU A 22 1.22 -16.15 13.51
CA GLU A 22 0.16 -15.66 14.41
C GLU A 22 0.62 -15.47 15.86
N ASP A 23 1.61 -16.25 16.30
CA ASP A 23 2.13 -16.23 17.67
C ASP A 23 3.21 -15.15 17.87
N PHE A 24 2.87 -14.12 18.65
CA PHE A 24 3.76 -12.98 18.95
C PHE A 24 4.07 -12.85 20.44
N GLY A 25 3.74 -13.87 21.24
CA GLY A 25 3.83 -13.80 22.69
C GLY A 25 2.76 -12.87 23.30
N ARG A 26 2.45 -13.10 24.57
CA ARG A 26 1.30 -12.50 25.28
C ARG A 26 1.34 -10.97 25.44
N ASN A 27 2.46 -10.32 25.12
CA ASN A 27 2.69 -8.90 25.37
C ASN A 27 2.72 -8.03 24.12
N PHE A 28 2.50 -8.58 22.91
CA PHE A 28 2.45 -7.76 21.71
C PHE A 28 1.15 -6.94 21.66
N SER A 29 1.27 -5.63 21.63
CA SER A 29 0.14 -4.68 21.56
C SER A 29 0.53 -3.58 20.58
N GLY A 30 0.14 -3.72 19.32
CA GLY A 30 0.41 -2.70 18.30
C GLY A 30 0.07 -3.16 16.88
N PRO A 31 -0.01 -2.22 15.92
CA PRO A 31 -0.15 -2.55 14.51
C PRO A 31 1.10 -3.29 14.04
N ARG A 32 0.91 -4.23 13.12
CA ARG A 32 2.00 -5.03 12.55
C ARG A 32 2.07 -4.82 11.05
N ILE A 33 3.29 -4.61 10.56
CA ILE A 33 3.56 -4.59 9.13
C ILE A 33 3.41 -6.02 8.61
N VAL A 34 2.36 -6.26 7.82
CA VAL A 34 2.11 -7.52 7.12
C VAL A 34 2.97 -7.62 5.86
N GLY A 35 3.19 -6.49 5.20
CA GLY A 35 3.95 -6.39 3.97
C GLY A 35 3.87 -4.99 3.38
N ARG A 36 4.40 -4.83 2.17
CA ARG A 36 4.36 -3.59 1.39
C ARG A 36 3.88 -3.91 -0.01
N VAL A 37 2.97 -3.07 -0.52
CA VAL A 37 2.62 -3.02 -1.94
C VAL A 37 3.23 -1.76 -2.53
N LEU A 38 3.52 -1.79 -3.83
CA LEU A 38 4.10 -0.66 -4.52
C LEU A 38 3.42 -0.51 -5.88
N ALA A 39 2.92 0.69 -6.12
CA ALA A 39 2.49 1.18 -7.40
C ALA A 39 3.25 2.47 -7.72
N THR A 40 3.56 2.63 -9.00
CA THR A 40 4.29 3.77 -9.54
C THR A 40 3.41 4.52 -10.52
N ASP A 41 3.46 5.84 -10.44
CA ASP A 41 2.85 6.77 -11.36
C ASP A 41 3.99 7.59 -11.96
N ASN A 42 4.01 7.72 -13.29
CA ASN A 42 5.11 8.34 -14.03
C ASN A 42 4.92 9.84 -14.26
N ASP A 43 3.86 10.44 -13.71
CA ASP A 43 3.64 11.88 -13.70
C ASP A 43 4.56 12.60 -12.68
N LEU A 44 4.71 13.91 -12.81
CA LEU A 44 5.59 14.70 -11.94
C LEU A 44 4.86 15.29 -10.72
N GLY A 45 5.58 15.35 -9.59
CA GLY A 45 5.12 16.06 -8.39
C GLY A 45 3.83 15.47 -7.82
N ILE A 46 2.80 16.32 -7.64
CA ILE A 46 1.53 15.88 -7.04
C ILE A 46 0.73 14.94 -7.94
N ASN A 47 0.91 15.02 -9.25
CA ASN A 47 0.20 14.16 -10.19
C ASN A 47 0.67 12.71 -10.08
N GLY A 48 1.96 12.49 -9.81
CA GLY A 48 2.52 11.16 -9.51
C GLY A 48 2.32 10.67 -8.07
N THR A 49 1.47 11.33 -7.26
CA THR A 49 1.25 10.93 -5.87
C THR A 49 0.23 9.80 -5.78
N VAL A 50 0.70 8.61 -5.38
CA VAL A 50 -0.14 7.43 -5.23
C VAL A 50 -0.73 7.32 -3.83
N ASN A 51 -2.06 7.14 -3.75
CA ASN A 51 -2.77 6.88 -2.50
C ASN A 51 -3.44 5.51 -2.55
N TYR A 52 -3.32 4.74 -1.46
CA TYR A 52 -3.82 3.36 -1.40
C TYR A 52 -5.05 3.26 -0.49
N ARG A 53 -5.94 2.32 -0.83
CA ARG A 53 -7.06 1.92 0.03
C ARG A 53 -7.39 0.46 -0.18
N ILE A 54 -7.90 -0.19 0.87
CA ILE A 54 -8.44 -1.55 0.74
C ILE A 54 -9.92 -1.44 0.39
N LEU A 55 -10.34 -2.14 -0.66
CA LEU A 55 -11.73 -2.08 -1.15
C LEU A 55 -12.68 -3.02 -0.41
N SER A 56 -12.15 -4.08 0.22
CA SER A 56 -12.95 -4.97 1.06
C SER A 56 -13.27 -4.30 2.39
N ILE A 57 -14.49 -4.46 2.91
CA ILE A 57 -15.00 -3.67 4.04
C ILE A 57 -14.97 -4.47 5.36
N ASN A 58 -14.66 -5.78 5.31
CA ASN A 58 -14.71 -6.67 6.47
C ASN A 58 -13.38 -7.41 6.69
N HIS A 59 -12.33 -6.69 7.06
CA HIS A 59 -11.02 -7.26 7.37
C HIS A 59 -10.31 -6.53 8.51
N PRO A 60 -9.32 -7.15 9.18
CA PRO A 60 -8.55 -6.53 10.25
C PRO A 60 -7.36 -5.69 9.75
N PHE A 61 -7.11 -5.65 8.45
CA PHE A 61 -5.96 -4.97 7.86
C PHE A 61 -6.21 -3.47 7.65
N GLU A 62 -5.14 -2.69 7.61
CA GLU A 62 -5.15 -1.29 7.22
C GLU A 62 -3.98 -1.00 6.28
N VAL A 63 -4.10 0.02 5.45
CA VAL A 63 -2.96 0.54 4.69
C VAL A 63 -2.45 1.75 5.43
N GLY A 64 -1.23 1.64 5.95
CA GLY A 64 -0.50 2.76 6.53
C GLY A 64 0.41 3.41 5.49
N ASP A 65 0.64 4.71 5.64
CA ASP A 65 1.65 5.42 4.86
C ASP A 65 3.05 5.09 5.38
N SER A 66 3.84 4.37 4.59
CA SER A 66 5.30 4.36 4.78
C SER A 66 5.87 5.56 4.02
N LYS A 67 5.98 6.72 4.67
CA LYS A 67 6.91 7.75 4.19
C LYS A 67 8.35 7.25 4.30
#